data_AF-A0A1E5KW96-F1
#
_entry.id   AF-A0A1E5KW96-F1
#
_cell.length_a   1.000
_cell.length_b   1.000
_cell.length_c   1.000
_cell.angle_alpha   90.00
_cell.angle_beta   90.00
_cell.angle_gamma   90.00
#
_symmetry.space_group_name_H-M   'P 1'
#
loop_
_entity.id
_entity.type
_entity.pdbx_description
1 polymer ?
#
loop_
_entity_poly.entity_id
_entity_poly.type
_entity_poly.pdbx_seq_one_letter_code
_entity_poly.pdbx_strand_id
1 'polypeptide(L)' 'MSRRSFDKAFKIAAVKLVIEESFSVREVSDQLSVYANSLYRWVQEYEKYEDNAFPDKGSALFGSLSTRTDELN' A
#
# COMPACT_ATOMS: atom_id res chain seq x y z
N MET A 1 4.31 -20.31 0.91
CA MET A 1 3.79 -19.07 1.53
C MET A 1 2.75 -18.48 0.58
N SER A 2 1.46 -18.64 0.90
CA SER A 2 0.36 -18.07 0.10
C SER A 2 0.33 -16.56 0.28
N ARG A 3 0.25 -15.77 -0.80
CA ARG A 3 0.08 -14.32 -0.69
C ARG A 3 -1.31 -14.05 -0.13
N ARG A 4 -1.39 -13.42 1.06
CA ARG A 4 -2.67 -12.89 1.57
C ARG A 4 -3.12 -11.76 0.66
N SER A 5 -4.32 -11.87 0.11
CA SER A 5 -5.02 -10.78 -0.55
C SER A 5 -5.80 -9.99 0.50
N PHE A 6 -5.70 -8.67 0.44
CA PHE A 6 -6.49 -7.75 1.26
C PHE A 6 -7.37 -6.92 0.34
N ASP A 7 -8.62 -6.71 0.74
CA ASP A 7 -9.57 -5.88 0.02
C ASP A 7 -9.13 -4.42 -0.03
N LYS A 8 -9.58 -3.69 -1.06
CA LYS A 8 -9.31 -2.26 -1.22
C LYS A 8 -9.72 -1.47 0.04
N ALA A 9 -10.95 -1.70 0.51
CA ALA A 9 -11.48 -1.01 1.68
C ALA A 9 -10.62 -1.26 2.93
N PHE A 10 -10.11 -2.49 3.10
CA PHE A 10 -9.23 -2.84 4.20
C PHE A 10 -7.91 -2.07 4.16
N LYS A 11 -7.28 -1.97 2.97
CA LYS A 11 -6.02 -1.23 2.80
C LYS A 11 -6.20 0.27 3.08
N ILE A 12 -7.30 0.86 2.60
CA ILE A 12 -7.62 2.27 2.85
C ILE A 12 -7.82 2.53 4.33
N ALA A 13 -8.64 1.70 5.02
CA ALA A 13 -8.85 1.83 6.45
C ALA A 13 -7.53 1.71 7.24
N ALA A 14 -6.67 0.76 6.88
CA ALA A 14 -5.37 0.58 7.52
C ALA A 14 -4.45 1.79 7.33
N VAL A 15 -4.44 2.41 6.16
CA VAL A 15 -3.65 3.64 5.90
C VAL A 15 -4.23 4.84 6.62
N LYS A 16 -5.55 5.00 6.65
CA LYS A 16 -6.23 6.07 7.39
C LYS A 16 -5.93 6.01 8.88
N LEU A 17 -5.81 4.83 9.49
CA LEU A 17 -5.36 4.71 10.88
C LEU A 17 -3.95 5.28 11.10
N VAL A 18 -3.05 5.16 10.13
CA VAL A 18 -1.69 5.71 10.24
C VAL A 18 -1.69 7.22 10.02
N ILE A 19 -2.43 7.71 9.01
CA ILE A 19 -2.39 9.12 8.59
C ILE A 19 -3.35 10.01 9.41
N GLU A 20 -4.61 9.58 9.56
CA GLU A 20 -5.67 10.37 10.23
C GLU A 20 -5.56 10.23 11.77
N GLU A 21 -5.44 9.00 12.27
CA GLU A 21 -5.37 8.71 13.72
C GLU A 21 -3.93 8.79 14.27
N SER A 22 -2.95 9.12 13.43
CA SER A 22 -1.53 9.29 13.81
C SER A 22 -0.88 8.07 14.47
N PHE A 23 -1.43 6.85 14.28
CA PHE A 23 -0.84 5.63 14.83
C PHE A 23 0.47 5.29 14.12
N SER A 24 1.39 4.66 14.84
CA SER A 24 2.61 4.17 14.21
C SER A 24 2.30 2.96 13.30
N VAL A 25 3.03 2.84 12.20
CA VAL A 25 2.95 1.68 11.29
C VAL A 25 3.11 0.35 12.02
N ARG A 26 3.90 0.34 13.11
CA ARG A 26 4.14 -0.86 13.92
C ARG A 26 2.92 -1.24 14.77
N GLU A 27 2.26 -0.28 15.40
CA GLU A 27 1.02 -0.52 16.14
C GLU A 27 -0.07 -1.05 15.21
N VAL A 28 -0.27 -0.41 14.06
CA VAL A 28 -1.27 -0.84 13.07
C VAL A 28 -0.93 -2.21 12.48
N SER A 29 0.36 -2.49 12.26
CA SER A 29 0.87 -3.81 11.83
C SER A 29 0.50 -4.90 12.83
N ASP A 30 0.78 -4.67 14.11
CA ASP A 30 0.50 -5.64 15.17
C ASP A 30 -1.01 -5.81 15.39
N GLN A 31 -1.78 -4.72 15.38
CA GLN A 31 -3.23 -4.73 15.58
C GLN A 31 -3.98 -5.42 14.45
N LEU A 32 -3.59 -5.17 13.20
CA LEU A 32 -4.24 -5.76 12.02
C LEU A 32 -3.59 -7.10 11.60
N SER A 33 -2.53 -7.52 12.28
CA SER A 33 -1.68 -8.67 11.90
C SER A 33 -1.23 -8.61 10.44
N VAL A 34 -0.91 -7.40 9.95
CA VAL A 34 -0.42 -7.12 8.61
C VAL A 34 1.08 -6.85 8.69
N TYR A 35 1.86 -7.30 7.71
CA TYR A 35 3.29 -6.95 7.70
C TYR A 35 3.49 -5.44 7.57
N ALA A 36 4.25 -4.84 8.48
CA ALA A 36 4.64 -3.43 8.45
C ALA A 36 5.15 -2.98 7.07
N ASN A 37 5.91 -3.83 6.36
CA ASN A 37 6.39 -3.54 5.01
C ASN A 37 5.26 -3.33 3.98
N SER A 38 4.12 -4.01 4.15
CA SER A 38 2.94 -3.79 3.30
C SER A 38 2.28 -2.46 3.63
N LEU A 39 2.17 -2.12 4.92
CA LEU A 39 1.63 -0.85 5.39
C LEU A 39 2.46 0.33 4.90
N TYR A 40 3.78 0.29 5.00
CA TYR A 40 4.66 1.34 4.46
C TYR A 40 4.40 1.59 2.98
N ARG A 41 4.27 0.51 2.18
CA ARG A 41 3.93 0.64 0.76
C ARG A 41 2.55 1.27 0.58
N TRP A 42 1.54 0.78 1.28
CA TRP A 42 0.18 1.30 1.15
C TRP A 42 0.06 2.78 1.52
N VAL A 43 0.77 3.23 2.56
CA VAL A 43 0.84 4.65 2.96
C VAL A 43 1.45 5.48 1.82
N GLN A 44 2.59 5.05 1.26
CA GLN A 44 3.22 5.75 0.14
C GLN A 44 2.33 5.80 -1.12
N GLU A 45 1.65 4.69 -1.45
CA GLU A 45 0.72 4.67 -2.58
C GLU A 45 -0.46 5.62 -2.34
N TYR A 46 -0.98 5.67 -1.11
CA TYR A 46 -2.11 6.51 -0.74
C TYR A 46 -1.74 8.00 -0.71
N GLU A 47 -0.54 8.37 -0.25
CA GLU A 47 -0.07 9.76 -0.35
C GLU A 47 0.08 10.21 -1.82
N LYS A 48 0.40 9.28 -2.73
CA LYS A 48 0.67 9.60 -4.13
C LYS A 48 -0.59 9.56 -5.02
N TYR A 49 -1.51 8.64 -4.73
CA TYR A 49 -2.64 8.33 -5.59
C TYR A 49 -3.99 8.33 -4.86
N GLU A 50 -4.00 8.48 -3.53
CA GLU A 50 -5.18 8.50 -2.66
C GLU A 50 -6.16 7.34 -2.97
N ASP A 51 -7.39 7.65 -3.38
CA ASP A 51 -8.42 6.65 -3.72
C ASP A 51 -8.08 5.79 -4.94
N ASN A 52 -7.12 6.22 -5.78
CA ASN A 52 -6.60 5.47 -6.92
C ASN A 52 -5.41 4.56 -6.56
N ALA A 53 -4.89 4.63 -5.33
CA ALA A 53 -3.76 3.81 -4.85
C ALA A 53 -4.03 2.30 -4.89
N PHE A 54 -5.31 1.93 -4.82
CA PHE A 54 -5.75 0.54 -4.76
C PHE A 54 -6.78 0.27 -5.87
N PRO A 55 -6.34 -0.15 -7.07
CA PRO A 55 -7.26 -0.62 -8.09
C PRO A 55 -7.90 -1.94 -7.67
N ASP A 56 -9.22 -2.05 -7.81
CA ASP A 56 -9.96 -3.29 -7.60
C ASP A 56 -9.66 -4.22 -8.78
N LYS A 57 -8.92 -5.29 -8.52
CA LYS A 57 -8.46 -6.31 -9.49
C LYS A 57 -7.45 -5.82 -10.55
N GLY A 58 -6.18 -5.90 -10.17
CA GLY A 58 -5.08 -6.10 -11.12
C GLY A 58 -4.15 -4.91 -11.26
N SER A 59 -2.89 -5.14 -10.92
CA SER A 59 -1.77 -4.19 -10.96
C SER A 59 -1.73 -3.18 -9.81
N ALA A 60 -0.91 -3.47 -8.80
CA ALA A 60 -0.37 -2.40 -7.98
C ALA A 60 0.45 -1.50 -8.92
N LEU A 61 0.03 -0.24 -9.10
CA LEU A 61 0.61 0.71 -10.06
C LEU A 61 2.15 0.80 -9.94
N PHE A 62 2.69 0.57 -8.74
CA PHE A 62 4.13 0.60 -8.50
C PHE A 62 4.91 -0.65 -8.93
N GLY A 63 4.27 -1.81 -9.07
CA GLY A 63 4.95 -3.01 -9.58
C GLY A 63 5.28 -2.94 -11.08
N SER A 64 4.59 -2.08 -11.83
CA SER A 64 4.75 -1.94 -13.29
C SER A 64 5.65 -0.77 -13.71
N LEU A 65 6.13 0.07 -12.78
CA LEU A 65 7.00 1.21 -13.10
C LEU A 65 8.50 0.90 -12.92
N SER A 66 8.87 -0.35 -12.65
CA SER A 66 10.28 -0.77 -12.50
C SER A 66 10.78 -1.59 -13.68
N THR A 67 10.58 -1.14 -14.92
CA THR A 67 11.44 -1.43 -16.09
C THR A 67 11.14 -0.42 -17.20
N ARG A 68 11.68 0.80 -17.11
CA ARG A 68 12.02 1.58 -18.31
C ARG A 68 13.01 2.70 -17.97
N THR A 69 14.16 2.31 -17.44
CA THR A 69 15.40 3.05 -17.71
C THR A 69 16.01 2.43 -18.97
N ASP A 70 15.30 2.56 -20.09
CA ASP A 70 15.89 2.34 -21.40
C ASP A 70 16.24 3.72 -21.94
N GLU A 71 17.52 4.02 -21.82
CA GLU A 71 18.34 4.76 -22.77
C GLU A 71 17.57 5.38 -23.94
N LEU A 72 17.56 6.71 -24.03
CA LEU A 72 17.78 7.38 -25.32
C LEU A 72 18.50 8.72 -25.06
N ASN A 73 19.79 8.67 -25.41
CA ASN A 73 20.62 9.74 -25.97
C ASN A 73 19.87 10.98 -26.51
#